data_AF-A0A3B4EE99-F1
#
_entry.id   AF-A0A3B4EE99-F1
#
_cell.length_a   1.000
_cell.length_b   1.000
_cell.length_c   1.000
_cell.angle_alpha   90.00
_cell.angle_beta   90.00
_cell.angle_gamma   90.00
#
_symmetry.space_group_name_H-M   'P 1'
#
loop_
_entity.id
_entity.type
_entity.pdbx_description
1 polymer ?
#
loop_
_entity_poly.entity_id
_entity_poly.type
_entity_poly.pdbx_seq_one_letter_code
_entity_poly.pdbx_strand_id
1 'polypeptide(L)'
;SCQLNISGVPEVSDEYGYDGETFISLDQEHKYVADMPDAETIVRRWSRHGKEKHIFIRFHVKHFSPPEVSFLQKTPSSPVVCFATGFYPRAVNMSWQRNGEDVSQNVRVGETLPNDDGTFQKRVSLNVTPEEWNENQYSCVVQHNETIKNLTEEIKTNYADEQSGQSGRLHDHCYLACC
;
A
#
# COMPACT_ATOMS: atom_id res chain seq x y z
N SER A 1 0.17 -14.43 -8.72
CA SER A 1 0.96 -13.29 -8.19
C SER A 1 2.11 -13.76 -7.30
N CYS A 2 3.15 -12.92 -7.14
CA CYS A 2 4.20 -13.13 -6.14
C CYS A 2 4.41 -11.81 -5.39
N GLN A 3 4.39 -11.84 -4.06
CA GLN A 3 4.60 -10.66 -3.21
C GLN A 3 5.55 -11.02 -2.06
N LEU A 4 6.24 -10.02 -1.48
CA LEU A 4 6.97 -10.24 -0.24
C LEU A 4 6.03 -10.06 0.95
N ASN A 5 6.07 -10.98 1.91
CA ASN A 5 5.41 -10.79 3.20
C ASN A 5 6.19 -9.80 4.08
N ILE A 6 5.68 -9.53 5.29
CA ILE A 6 6.29 -8.58 6.24
C ILE A 6 7.72 -8.96 6.66
N SER A 7 8.09 -10.24 6.56
CA SER A 7 9.43 -10.76 6.86
C SER A 7 10.34 -10.81 5.63
N GLY A 8 9.91 -10.26 4.49
CA GLY A 8 10.69 -10.28 3.26
C GLY A 8 10.75 -11.65 2.57
N VAL A 9 9.90 -12.60 2.94
CA VAL A 9 9.82 -13.92 2.30
C VAL A 9 8.85 -13.84 1.12
N PRO A 10 9.19 -14.37 -0.06
CA PRO A 10 8.29 -14.42 -1.20
C PRO A 10 7.12 -15.36 -0.95
N GLU A 11 5.92 -14.84 -1.13
CA GLU A 11 4.65 -15.56 -1.11
C GLU A 11 4.12 -15.61 -2.54
N VAL A 12 3.88 -16.83 -3.03
CA VAL A 12 3.41 -17.12 -4.38
C VAL A 12 1.98 -17.59 -4.31
N SER A 13 1.12 -16.99 -5.11
CA SER A 13 -0.26 -17.43 -5.31
C SER A 13 -0.54 -17.56 -6.81
N ASP A 14 -1.32 -18.55 -7.21
CA ASP A 14 -1.90 -18.62 -8.56
C ASP A 14 -3.32 -19.15 -8.45
N GLU A 15 -4.28 -18.40 -8.97
CA GLU A 15 -5.71 -18.67 -8.80
C GLU A 15 -6.43 -18.46 -10.12
N TYR A 16 -7.37 -19.36 -10.41
CA TYR A 16 -8.25 -19.30 -11.57
C TYR A 16 -9.68 -19.24 -11.07
N GLY A 17 -10.44 -18.26 -11.52
CA GLY A 17 -11.85 -18.11 -11.17
C GLY A 17 -12.80 -18.42 -12.33
N TYR A 18 -14.01 -18.85 -11.99
CA TYR A 18 -15.14 -19.03 -12.91
C TYR A 18 -16.38 -18.40 -12.27
N ASP A 19 -17.12 -17.58 -13.02
CA ASP A 19 -18.28 -16.82 -12.53
C ASP A 19 -18.05 -15.97 -11.26
N GLY A 20 -16.80 -15.51 -11.07
CA GLY A 20 -16.40 -14.68 -9.93
C GLY A 20 -16.04 -15.46 -8.67
N GLU A 21 -16.11 -16.79 -8.69
CA GLU A 21 -15.68 -17.67 -7.61
C GLU A 21 -14.33 -18.31 -7.92
N THR A 22 -13.51 -18.55 -6.90
CA THR A 22 -12.27 -19.31 -7.04
C THR A 22 -12.58 -20.75 -7.43
N PHE A 23 -11.98 -21.20 -8.53
CA PHE A 23 -12.27 -22.49 -9.15
C PHE A 23 -11.08 -23.47 -8.99
N ILE A 24 -9.85 -22.95 -9.14
CA ILE A 24 -8.59 -23.68 -8.93
C ILE A 24 -7.60 -22.72 -8.27
N SER A 25 -6.90 -23.16 -7.23
CA SER A 25 -5.86 -22.39 -6.55
C SER A 25 -4.57 -23.19 -6.39
N LEU A 26 -3.49 -22.50 -6.04
CA LEU A 26 -2.20 -23.08 -5.72
C LEU A 26 -2.07 -23.21 -4.19
N ASP A 27 -1.82 -24.42 -3.70
CA ASP A 27 -1.62 -24.68 -2.27
C ASP A 27 -0.21 -24.28 -1.79
N GLN A 28 0.03 -24.44 -0.48
CA GLN A 28 1.33 -24.13 0.15
C GLN A 28 2.49 -25.01 -0.33
N GLU A 29 2.19 -26.18 -0.90
CA GLU A 29 3.18 -27.07 -1.52
C GLU A 29 3.40 -26.74 -3.00
N HIS A 30 2.80 -25.64 -3.48
CA HIS A 30 2.78 -25.21 -4.87
C HIS A 30 2.15 -26.23 -5.82
N LYS A 31 1.08 -26.90 -5.37
CA LYS A 31 0.25 -27.81 -6.18
C LYS A 31 -1.11 -27.18 -6.44
N TYR A 32 -1.62 -27.39 -7.65
CA TYR A 32 -2.97 -26.95 -7.96
C TYR A 32 -3.99 -27.84 -7.23
N VAL A 33 -4.95 -27.19 -6.58
CA VAL A 33 -6.08 -27.82 -5.90
C VAL A 33 -7.38 -27.33 -6.52
N ALA A 34 -8.41 -28.19 -6.52
CA ALA A 34 -9.72 -27.85 -7.02
C ALA A 34 -10.55 -27.27 -5.86
N ASP A 35 -10.91 -25.99 -5.96
CA ASP A 35 -11.78 -25.34 -4.97
C ASP A 35 -13.26 -25.63 -5.25
N MET A 36 -13.57 -26.10 -6.47
CA MET A 36 -14.91 -26.51 -6.91
C MET A 36 -14.89 -27.93 -7.50
N PRO A 37 -15.95 -28.75 -7.32
CA PRO A 37 -16.01 -30.12 -7.84
C PRO A 37 -15.79 -30.22 -9.36
N ASP A 38 -16.33 -29.25 -10.11
CA ASP A 38 -16.22 -29.20 -11.57
C ASP A 38 -14.76 -28.98 -12.04
N ALA A 39 -13.89 -28.48 -11.16
CA ALA A 39 -12.48 -28.25 -11.45
C ALA A 39 -11.60 -29.50 -11.29
N GLU A 40 -12.08 -30.56 -10.63
CA GLU A 40 -11.27 -31.75 -10.31
C GLU A 40 -10.65 -32.38 -11.56
N THR A 41 -11.43 -32.48 -12.64
CA THR A 41 -10.96 -33.10 -13.89
C THR A 41 -9.82 -32.29 -14.51
N ILE A 42 -9.86 -30.96 -14.38
CA ILE A 42 -8.84 -30.05 -14.90
C ILE A 42 -7.57 -30.17 -14.06
N VAL A 43 -7.69 -30.15 -12.73
CA VAL A 43 -6.55 -30.31 -11.81
C VAL A 43 -5.86 -31.67 -12.02
N ARG A 44 -6.62 -32.78 -12.08
CA ARG A 44 -6.06 -34.12 -12.38
C ARG A 44 -5.29 -34.15 -13.70
N ARG A 45 -5.81 -33.46 -14.73
CA ARG A 45 -5.12 -33.33 -16.02
C ARG A 45 -3.83 -32.53 -15.86
N TRP A 46 -3.85 -31.39 -15.16
CA TRP A 46 -2.67 -30.53 -14.95
C TRP A 46 -1.55 -31.26 -14.20
N SER A 47 -1.88 -31.98 -13.12
CA SER A 47 -0.90 -32.79 -12.37
C SER A 47 -0.27 -33.88 -13.24
N ARG A 48 -1.05 -34.54 -14.10
CA ARG A 48 -0.53 -35.58 -15.00
C ARG A 48 0.43 -35.03 -16.05
N HIS A 49 0.20 -33.80 -16.52
CA HIS A 49 1.05 -33.14 -17.52
C HIS A 49 2.17 -32.30 -16.89
N GLY A 50 2.30 -32.29 -15.57
CA GLY A 50 3.37 -31.57 -14.88
C GLY A 50 3.26 -30.06 -15.03
N LYS A 51 2.04 -29.50 -15.06
CA LYS A 51 1.84 -28.04 -15.18
C LYS A 51 2.52 -27.30 -14.01
N GLU A 52 2.55 -27.89 -12.83
CA GLU A 52 3.26 -27.42 -11.64
C GLU A 52 4.80 -27.35 -11.85
N LYS A 53 5.37 -28.18 -12.73
CA LYS A 53 6.81 -28.23 -12.99
C LYS A 53 7.30 -27.08 -13.87
N HIS A 54 6.38 -26.36 -14.52
CA HIS A 54 6.65 -25.20 -15.36
C HIS A 54 6.47 -23.87 -14.63
N ILE A 55 6.36 -23.87 -13.30
CA ILE A 55 6.44 -22.66 -12.47
C ILE A 55 7.91 -22.17 -12.48
N PHE A 56 8.40 -21.76 -13.66
CA PHE A 56 9.62 -20.99 -13.82
C PHE A 56 9.28 -19.55 -13.46
N ILE A 57 9.32 -19.22 -12.17
CA ILE A 57 9.13 -17.85 -11.75
C ILE A 57 10.42 -17.10 -12.11
N ARG A 58 10.44 -16.43 -13.28
CA ARG A 58 11.36 -15.32 -13.51
C ARG A 58 10.90 -14.19 -12.59
N PHE A 59 11.38 -14.24 -11.35
CA PHE A 59 11.02 -13.28 -10.33
C PHE A 59 11.52 -11.90 -10.73
N HIS A 60 10.61 -10.99 -11.07
CA HIS A 60 10.85 -9.57 -10.84
C HIS A 60 10.41 -9.30 -9.41
N VAL A 61 11.26 -9.67 -8.45
CA VAL A 61 11.05 -9.24 -7.06
C VAL A 61 11.12 -7.73 -7.08
N LYS A 62 9.99 -7.06 -6.88
CA LYS A 62 10.04 -5.61 -6.66
C LYS A 62 10.83 -5.39 -5.37
N HIS A 63 11.85 -4.54 -5.46
CA HIS A 63 12.64 -4.19 -4.29
C HIS A 63 11.75 -3.52 -3.24
N PHE A 64 12.16 -3.67 -1.98
CA PHE A 64 11.54 -2.94 -0.89
C PHE A 64 11.64 -1.44 -1.15
N SER A 65 10.51 -0.75 -1.11
CA SER A 65 10.42 0.69 -1.21
C SER A 65 9.73 1.21 0.04
N PRO A 66 10.40 2.03 0.87
CA PRO A 66 9.77 2.62 2.05
C PRO A 66 8.71 3.66 1.64
N PRO A 67 7.69 3.90 2.48
CA PRO A 67 6.68 4.92 2.20
C PRO A 67 7.25 6.33 2.29
N GLU A 68 6.92 7.16 1.30
CA GLU A 68 6.91 8.61 1.45
C GLU A 68 5.63 9.01 2.16
N VAL A 69 5.74 9.82 3.21
CA VAL A 69 4.60 10.16 4.08
C VAL A 69 4.44 11.67 4.13
N SER A 70 3.19 12.12 4.11
CA SER A 70 2.84 13.54 4.20
C SER A 70 1.56 13.74 5.00
N PHE A 71 1.47 14.89 5.68
CA PHE A 71 0.23 15.33 6.31
C PHE A 71 -0.50 16.25 5.34
N LEU A 72 -1.76 15.94 5.06
CA LEU A 72 -2.62 16.70 4.16
C LEU A 72 -3.83 17.20 4.94
N GLN A 73 -4.17 18.47 4.77
CA GLN A 73 -5.38 19.03 5.34
C GLN A 73 -5.98 20.06 4.38
N LYS A 74 -7.27 19.93 4.08
CA LYS A 74 -7.93 20.82 3.12
C LYS A 74 -8.24 22.19 3.70
N THR A 75 -8.66 22.26 4.96
CA THR A 75 -8.91 23.51 5.72
C THR A 75 -8.54 23.23 7.18
N PRO A 76 -8.29 24.24 8.02
CA PRO A 76 -7.99 24.01 9.44
C PRO A 76 -9.06 23.17 10.17
N SER A 77 -10.32 23.26 9.75
CA SER A 77 -11.46 22.48 10.27
C SER A 77 -11.68 21.12 9.61
N SER A 78 -10.92 20.79 8.56
CA SER A 78 -11.01 19.49 7.89
C SER A 78 -10.19 18.44 8.65
N PRO A 79 -10.54 17.15 8.53
CA PRO A 79 -9.72 16.06 9.06
C PRO A 79 -8.27 16.15 8.55
N VAL A 80 -7.33 15.87 9.44
CA VAL A 80 -5.91 15.74 9.10
C VAL A 80 -5.69 14.35 8.52
N VAL A 81 -5.04 14.26 7.37
CA VAL A 81 -4.80 13.00 6.66
C VAL A 81 -3.32 12.69 6.65
N CYS A 82 -2.93 11.57 7.25
CA CYS A 82 -1.62 10.97 7.04
C CYS A 82 -1.69 10.13 5.77
N PHE A 83 -0.95 10.53 4.74
CA PHE A 83 -0.92 9.87 3.44
C PHE A 83 0.46 9.25 3.20
N ALA A 84 0.48 7.94 2.99
CA ALA A 84 1.67 7.18 2.63
C ALA A 84 1.56 6.71 1.17
N THR A 85 2.61 6.89 0.36
CA THR A 85 2.64 6.46 -1.04
C THR A 85 4.04 5.97 -1.45
N GLY A 86 4.16 5.36 -2.63
CA GLY A 86 5.43 4.90 -3.19
C GLY A 86 6.00 3.65 -2.54
N PHE A 87 5.24 2.97 -1.67
CA PHE A 87 5.76 1.84 -0.89
C PHE A 87 5.51 0.48 -1.53
N TYR A 88 6.42 -0.46 -1.23
CA TYR A 88 6.29 -1.88 -1.58
C TYR A 88 7.03 -2.73 -0.53
N PRO A 89 6.45 -3.82 0.01
CA PRO A 89 5.23 -4.52 -0.43
C PRO A 89 3.92 -3.86 0.03
N ARG A 90 2.77 -4.45 -0.36
CA ARG A 90 1.41 -3.91 -0.10
C ARG A 90 1.07 -3.77 1.38
N ALA A 91 1.61 -4.66 2.22
CA ALA A 91 1.28 -4.71 3.63
C ALA A 91 1.88 -3.51 4.38
N VAL A 92 1.01 -2.63 4.89
CA VAL A 92 1.40 -1.49 5.73
C VAL A 92 0.37 -1.28 6.84
N ASN A 93 0.84 -1.02 8.04
CA ASN A 93 0.02 -0.61 9.16
C ASN A 93 0.23 0.88 9.45
N MET A 94 -0.86 1.60 9.70
CA MET A 94 -0.85 3.03 9.93
C MET A 94 -1.81 3.36 11.07
N SER A 95 -1.35 4.11 12.07
CA SER A 95 -2.16 4.54 13.21
C SER A 95 -1.85 5.99 13.58
N TRP A 96 -2.76 6.59 14.35
CA TRP A 96 -2.54 7.89 14.97
C TRP A 96 -2.17 7.71 16.43
N GLN A 97 -1.26 8.54 16.91
CA GLN A 97 -0.95 8.69 18.32
C GLN A 97 -1.18 10.11 18.78
N ARG A 98 -1.67 10.26 20.02
CA ARG A 98 -1.78 11.53 20.74
C ARG A 98 -0.90 11.44 21.97
N ASN A 99 0.11 12.29 22.07
CA ASN A 99 1.08 12.30 23.16
C ASN A 99 1.74 10.92 23.41
N GLY A 100 1.95 10.15 22.34
CA GLY A 100 2.54 8.81 22.37
C GLY A 100 1.56 7.66 22.63
N GLU A 101 0.27 7.94 22.84
CA GLU A 101 -0.77 6.92 23.04
C GLU A 101 -1.61 6.71 21.78
N ASP A 102 -1.93 5.45 21.46
CA ASP A 102 -2.72 5.11 20.28
C ASP A 102 -4.14 5.68 20.33
N VAL A 103 -4.57 6.28 19.23
CA VAL A 103 -5.91 6.85 19.05
C VAL A 103 -6.67 6.02 18.03
N SER A 104 -7.84 5.52 18.43
CA SER A 104 -8.79 4.84 17.54
C SER A 104 -10.08 5.63 17.33
N GLN A 105 -10.40 6.56 18.24
CA GLN A 105 -11.58 7.42 18.13
C GLN A 105 -11.37 8.48 17.05
N ASN A 106 -12.42 8.76 16.27
CA ASN A 106 -12.39 9.73 15.17
C ASN A 106 -11.35 9.46 14.07
N VAL A 107 -10.78 8.24 14.06
CA VAL A 107 -9.84 7.77 13.04
C VAL A 107 -10.59 7.01 11.96
N ARG A 108 -10.26 7.29 10.70
CA ARG A 108 -10.74 6.55 9.52
C ARG A 108 -9.54 6.02 8.74
N VAL A 109 -9.38 4.70 8.74
CA VAL A 109 -8.35 4.00 7.96
C VAL A 109 -8.89 3.70 6.57
N GLY A 110 -8.20 4.21 5.54
CA GLY A 110 -8.50 3.89 4.15
C GLY A 110 -7.90 2.55 3.72
N GLU A 111 -8.44 2.00 2.64
CA GLU A 111 -7.88 0.82 1.99
C GLU A 111 -6.49 1.10 1.39
N THR A 112 -5.69 0.05 1.24
CA THR A 112 -4.44 0.13 0.47
C THR A 112 -4.75 0.03 -1.02
N LEU A 113 -4.50 1.11 -1.75
CA LEU A 113 -4.76 1.22 -3.17
C LEU A 113 -3.45 1.06 -3.98
N PRO A 114 -3.51 0.48 -5.19
CA PRO A 114 -2.35 0.40 -6.08
C PRO A 114 -2.06 1.76 -6.75
N ASN A 115 -0.79 1.97 -7.11
CA ASN A 115 -0.33 3.03 -8.01
C ASN A 115 0.00 2.44 -9.40
N ASP A 116 0.12 3.30 -10.41
CA ASP A 116 0.39 2.89 -11.81
C ASP A 116 1.80 2.32 -12.01
N ASP A 117 2.77 2.73 -11.18
CA ASP A 117 4.13 2.16 -11.13
C ASP A 117 4.19 0.81 -10.39
N GLY A 118 3.03 0.35 -9.90
CA GLY A 118 2.80 -0.84 -9.09
C GLY A 118 3.46 -0.79 -7.70
N THR A 119 3.69 0.40 -7.15
CA THR A 119 3.76 0.62 -5.70
C THR A 119 2.35 0.77 -5.11
N PHE A 120 2.25 1.07 -3.83
CA PHE A 120 0.98 1.23 -3.13
C PHE A 120 0.88 2.57 -2.41
N GLN A 121 -0.37 2.94 -2.10
CA GLN A 121 -0.71 4.11 -1.32
C GLN A 121 -1.78 3.75 -0.28
N LYS A 122 -1.77 4.47 0.86
CA LYS A 122 -2.76 4.32 1.93
C LYS A 122 -2.91 5.64 2.68
N ARG A 123 -4.10 5.85 3.24
CA ARG A 123 -4.40 7.03 4.06
C ARG A 123 -5.03 6.66 5.39
N VAL A 124 -4.73 7.44 6.42
CA VAL A 124 -5.44 7.40 7.69
C VAL A 124 -5.80 8.83 8.09
N SER A 125 -7.08 9.09 8.27
CA SER A 125 -7.61 10.42 8.59
C SER A 125 -8.01 10.49 10.05
N LEU A 126 -7.67 11.60 10.72
CA LEU A 126 -8.09 11.92 12.08
C LEU A 126 -8.97 13.17 12.06
N ASN A 127 -10.17 13.07 12.62
CA ASN A 127 -11.03 14.23 12.82
C ASN A 127 -10.80 14.82 14.21
N VAL A 128 -10.25 16.03 14.25
CA VAL A 128 -9.78 16.74 15.45
C VAL A 128 -9.94 18.24 15.20
N THR A 129 -10.28 19.00 16.25
CA THR A 129 -10.41 20.46 16.10
C THR A 129 -9.03 21.12 16.07
N PRO A 130 -8.89 22.31 15.46
CA PRO A 130 -7.64 23.06 15.51
C PRO A 130 -7.11 23.29 16.92
N GLU A 131 -7.99 23.56 17.88
CA GLU A 131 -7.64 23.80 19.27
C GLU A 131 -7.05 22.54 19.90
N GLU A 132 -7.72 21.39 19.77
CA GLU A 132 -7.22 20.11 20.29
C GLU A 132 -5.91 19.70 19.62
N TRP A 133 -5.76 19.93 18.31
CA TRP A 133 -4.52 19.66 17.58
C TRP A 133 -3.34 20.48 18.13
N ASN A 134 -3.55 21.77 18.44
CA ASN A 134 -2.49 22.65 18.92
C ASN A 134 -2.12 22.39 20.39
N GLU A 135 -3.03 21.83 21.18
CA GLU A 135 -2.78 21.49 22.59
C GLU A 135 -2.09 20.13 22.79
N ASN A 136 -2.07 19.28 21.76
CA ASN A 136 -1.55 17.91 21.86
C ASN A 136 -0.50 17.62 20.77
N GLN A 137 0.40 16.70 21.07
CA GLN A 137 1.35 16.21 20.07
C GLN A 137 0.75 15.01 19.32
N TYR A 138 0.24 15.28 18.12
CA TYR A 138 -0.23 14.24 17.22
C TYR A 138 0.88 13.73 16.31
N SER A 139 0.91 12.42 16.11
CA SER A 139 1.86 11.77 15.22
C SER A 139 1.22 10.59 14.50
N CYS A 140 1.68 10.34 13.28
CA CYS A 140 1.24 9.19 12.49
C CYS A 140 2.33 8.13 12.53
N VAL A 141 2.00 6.95 13.02
CA VAL A 141 2.91 5.80 13.06
C VAL A 141 2.68 4.98 11.80
N VAL A 142 3.73 4.79 11.01
CA VAL A 142 3.71 3.96 9.81
C VAL A 142 4.67 2.80 10.01
N GLN A 143 4.11 1.59 10.05
CA GLN A 143 4.86 0.35 10.13
C GLN A 143 4.79 -0.36 8.78
N HIS A 144 5.93 -0.46 8.13
CA HIS A 144 6.09 -1.08 6.83
C HIS A 144 7.24 -2.10 6.91
N ASN A 145 6.89 -3.39 6.82
CA ASN A 145 7.76 -4.52 7.21
C ASN A 145 8.31 -4.34 8.65
N GLU A 146 9.61 -4.58 8.85
CA GLU A 146 10.30 -4.40 10.15
C GLU A 146 10.64 -2.93 10.45
N THR A 147 10.33 -2.00 9.55
CA THR A 147 10.61 -0.57 9.75
C THR A 147 9.39 0.12 10.35
N ILE A 148 9.55 0.63 11.57
CA ILE A 148 8.57 1.51 12.22
C ILE A 148 9.09 2.94 12.13
N LYS A 149 8.28 3.84 11.57
CA LYS A 149 8.54 5.28 11.58
C LYS A 149 7.42 5.98 12.32
N ASN A 150 7.77 6.81 13.30
CA ASN A 150 6.84 7.73 13.91
C ASN A 150 7.08 9.12 13.30
N LEU A 151 6.04 9.70 12.69
CA LEU A 151 6.16 10.89 11.86
C LEU A 151 5.34 12.02 12.45
N THR A 152 6.03 13.14 12.69
CA THR A 152 5.46 14.43 13.04
C THR A 152 5.90 15.37 11.93
N GLU A 153 5.04 15.55 10.94
CA GLU A 153 5.29 16.38 9.76
C GLU A 153 4.45 17.64 9.80
N GLU A 154 4.90 18.68 9.10
CA GLU A 154 4.07 19.87 8.90
C GLU A 154 2.86 19.53 8.01
N ILE A 155 1.70 20.07 8.38
CA ILE A 155 0.48 19.91 7.60
C ILE A 155 0.63 20.67 6.29
N LYS A 156 0.60 19.96 5.16
CA LYS A 156 0.48 20.57 3.84
C LYS A 156 -0.98 20.89 3.57
N THR A 157 -1.27 22.18 3.36
CA THR A 157 -2.60 22.65 2.99
C THR A 157 -2.58 23.24 1.59
N ASN A 158 -3.69 23.10 0.86
CA ASN A 158 -3.93 23.84 -0.38
C ASN A 158 -4.83 25.07 -0.15
N TYR A 159 -5.06 25.45 1.10
CA TYR A 159 -5.95 26.54 1.51
C TYR A 159 -5.14 27.82 1.78
N ALA A 160 -4.43 28.27 0.74
CA ALA A 160 -4.00 29.65 0.47
C ALA A 160 -2.77 29.62 -0.47
N ASP A 161 -3.00 29.61 -1.77
CA ASP A 161 -2.06 30.25 -2.71
C ASP A 161 -2.83 30.86 -3.89
N GLU A 162 -3.58 31.93 -3.60
CA GLU A 162 -4.21 32.78 -4.62
C GLU A 162 -3.61 34.20 -4.66
N GLN A 163 -2.46 34.44 -4.01
CA GLN A 163 -1.73 35.71 -4.16
C GLN A 163 -0.21 35.53 -4.08
N SER A 164 0.40 35.06 -5.19
CA SER A 164 1.58 35.73 -5.77
C SER A 164 1.80 35.26 -7.20
N GLY A 165 1.30 36.03 -8.17
CA GLY A 165 1.81 35.94 -9.53
C GLY A 165 3.24 36.46 -9.55
N GLN A 166 4.22 35.59 -9.78
CA GLN A 166 5.52 35.99 -10.33
C GLN A 166 6.10 34.88 -11.21
N SER A 167 6.39 35.30 -12.45
CA SER A 167 7.00 34.54 -13.53
C SER A 167 8.29 33.85 -13.09
N GLY A 168 8.29 32.51 -13.17
CA GLY A 168 9.45 31.65 -12.94
C GLY A 168 9.66 30.71 -14.11
N ARG A 169 10.78 30.91 -14.82
CA ARG A 169 11.30 30.12 -15.94
C ARG A 169 11.13 28.60 -15.77
N LEU A 170 10.65 27.92 -16.81
CA LEU A 170 10.97 26.51 -17.03
C LEU A 170 12.49 26.35 -17.08
N HIS A 171 13.04 25.56 -16.17
CA HIS A 171 14.32 24.89 -16.40
C HIS A 171 14.03 23.46 -16.83
N ASP A 172 14.55 23.13 -18.01
CA ASP A 172 14.75 21.77 -18.48
C ASP A 172 15.64 21.00 -17.51
N HIS A 173 15.21 19.79 -17.13
CA HIS A 173 16.12 18.70 -16.85
C HIS A 173 15.52 17.39 -17.36
N CYS A 174 16.05 16.94 -18.50
CA CYS A 174 16.01 15.54 -18.92
C CYS A 174 16.72 14.66 -17.88
N TYR A 175 16.14 13.50 -17.57
CA TYR A 175 16.93 12.32 -17.25
C TYR A 175 16.47 11.13 -18.10
N LEU A 176 17.47 10.47 -18.67
CA LEU A 176 17.39 9.35 -19.59
C LEU A 176 17.02 8.02 -18.88
N ALA A 177 16.33 7.19 -19.67
CA ALA A 177 16.47 5.74 -19.84
C ALA A 177 15.96 4.78 -18.75
N CYS A 178 14.98 3.96 -19.15
CA CYS A 178 15.05 2.52 -18.96
C CYS A 178 14.81 1.82 -20.31
N CYS A 179 15.81 1.08 -20.77
CA CYS A 179 15.60 -0.17 -21.51
C CYS A 179 15.17 -1.25 -20.51
#